data_AF-A0A7U4QKP2-F1
#
_entry.id   AF-A0A7U4QKP2-F1
#
_cell.length_a   1.000
_cell.length_b   1.000
_cell.length_c   1.000
_cell.angle_alpha   90.00
_cell.angle_beta   90.00
_cell.angle_gamma   90.00
#
_symmetry.space_group_name_H-M   'P 1'
#
loop_
_entity.id
_entity.type
_entity.pdbx_description
1 polymer ?
#
loop_
_entity_poly.entity_id
_entity_poly.type
_entity_poly.pdbx_seq_one_letter_code
_entity_poly.pdbx_strand_id
1 'polypeptide(L)'
;MKRLNQQYRHKNVPTNVLSFGMHEGNLQGINPDLLGDIVISLETAQREAVECGFSLEEMIDFYLIHGLLNLLGCYSDNPEHERKMRQLWRVLKHQPYWEEEQNGKVGS
;
A
#
# COMPACT_ATOMS: atom_id res chain seq x y z
N MET A 1 -1.97 16.78 -4.13
CA MET A 1 -1.37 16.07 -2.98
C MET A 1 -0.40 16.88 -2.12
N LYS A 2 0.53 17.66 -2.67
CA LYS A 2 1.53 18.43 -1.87
C LYS A 2 0.90 19.27 -0.74
N ARG A 3 -0.21 19.98 -1.01
CA ARG A 3 -0.97 20.74 0.00
C ARG A 3 -1.50 19.86 1.14
N LEU A 4 -2.05 18.68 0.83
CA LEU A 4 -2.56 17.74 1.85
C LEU A 4 -1.41 17.15 2.68
N ASN A 5 -0.29 16.80 2.04
CA ASN A 5 0.88 16.28 2.75
C ASN A 5 1.46 17.33 3.71
N GLN A 6 1.48 18.60 3.29
CA GLN A 6 1.89 19.70 4.15
C GLN A 6 0.89 19.95 5.28
N GLN A 7 -0.41 19.90 4.99
CA GLN A 7 -1.47 20.20 5.96
C GLN A 7 -1.58 19.14 7.07
N TYR A 8 -1.44 17.86 6.73
CA TYR A 8 -1.73 16.78 7.66
C TYR A 8 -0.49 15.99 8.13
N ARG A 9 0.60 15.98 7.35
CA ARG A 9 1.86 15.31 7.73
C ARG A 9 3.02 16.30 7.93
N HIS A 10 2.76 17.60 7.80
CA HIS A 10 3.77 18.68 7.86
C HIS A 10 4.95 18.50 6.88
N LYS A 11 4.74 17.73 5.81
CA LYS A 11 5.75 17.45 4.78
C LYS A 11 5.41 18.21 3.51
N ASN A 12 6.21 19.22 3.18
CA ASN A 12 6.02 20.03 1.97
C ASN A 12 6.63 19.38 0.71
N VAL A 13 6.37 18.08 0.54
CA VAL A 13 6.79 17.30 -0.63
C VAL A 13 5.57 16.64 -1.27
N PRO A 14 5.53 16.42 -2.59
CA PRO A 14 4.51 15.59 -3.21
C PRO A 14 4.60 14.17 -2.65
N THR A 15 3.45 13.52 -2.49
CA THR A 15 3.33 12.10 -2.17
C THR A 15 2.21 11.52 -3.01
N ASN A 16 2.30 10.21 -3.26
CA ASN A 16 1.43 9.51 -4.21
C ASN A 16 0.18 8.97 -3.51
N VAL A 17 0.36 8.57 -2.25
CA VAL A 17 -0.70 8.14 -1.33
C VAL A 17 -0.52 8.79 0.03
N LEU A 18 -1.64 9.09 0.69
CA LEU A 18 -1.72 9.44 2.10
C LEU A 18 -2.71 8.50 2.78
N SER A 19 -2.29 7.94 3.90
CA SER A 19 -3.16 7.17 4.80
C SER A 19 -3.37 7.94 6.10
N PHE A 20 -4.60 8.06 6.57
CA PHE A 20 -4.96 8.70 7.83
C PHE A 20 -5.60 7.68 8.76
N GLY A 21 -4.83 7.12 9.69
CA GLY A 21 -5.33 6.11 10.63
C GLY A 21 -6.30 6.73 11.64
N MET A 22 -7.49 6.15 11.80
CA MET A 22 -8.45 6.61 12.80
C MET A 22 -8.13 6.12 14.21
N HIS A 23 -7.28 5.10 14.32
CA HIS A 23 -6.72 4.61 15.57
C HIS A 23 -5.51 5.41 16.07
N GLU A 24 -5.12 6.49 15.40
CA GLU A 24 -4.00 7.35 15.81
C GLU A 24 -4.48 8.70 16.37
N GLY A 25 -3.86 9.18 17.44
CA GLY A 25 -4.12 10.50 18.02
C GLY A 25 -5.47 10.62 18.76
N ASN A 26 -6.07 11.82 18.74
CA ASN A 26 -7.27 12.16 19.54
C ASN A 26 -8.56 11.44 19.11
N LEU A 27 -8.53 10.66 18.03
CA LEU A 27 -9.68 9.89 17.51
C LEU A 27 -9.67 8.43 17.97
N GLN A 28 -8.61 8.01 18.66
CA GLN A 28 -8.42 6.66 19.17
C GLN A 28 -9.57 6.28 20.12
N GLY A 29 -10.34 5.26 19.75
CA GLY A 29 -11.47 4.73 20.54
C GLY A 29 -12.86 5.28 20.17
N ILE A 30 -12.98 6.23 19.23
CA ILE A 30 -14.28 6.76 18.79
C ILE A 30 -15.03 5.75 17.91
N ASN A 31 -14.30 5.04 17.03
CA ASN A 31 -14.85 3.95 16.23
C ASN A 31 -13.75 2.92 15.92
N PRO A 32 -13.64 1.83 16.71
CA PRO A 32 -12.54 0.87 16.59
C PRO A 32 -12.60 0.04 15.29
N ASP A 33 -13.72 0.04 14.58
CA ASP A 33 -13.89 -0.73 13.35
C ASP A 33 -13.46 0.04 12.09
N LEU A 34 -13.26 1.36 12.19
CA LEU A 34 -12.90 2.19 11.04
C LEU A 34 -11.38 2.42 10.99
N LEU A 35 -10.73 1.85 9.97
CA LEU A 35 -9.27 1.92 9.80
C LEU A 35 -8.79 3.34 9.50
N GLY A 36 -9.56 4.10 8.69
CA GLY A 36 -9.22 5.45 8.29
C GLY A 36 -9.38 5.71 6.79
N ASP A 37 -8.75 6.78 6.31
CA ASP A 37 -8.85 7.24 4.92
C ASP A 37 -7.59 6.95 4.11
N ILE A 38 -7.77 6.65 2.82
CA ILE A 38 -6.69 6.57 1.82
C ILE A 38 -6.99 7.59 0.72
N VAL A 39 -6.05 8.49 0.47
CA VAL A 39 -6.15 9.51 -0.59
C VAL A 39 -5.08 9.25 -1.64
N ILE A 40 -5.51 9.06 -2.89
CA ILE A 40 -4.64 8.75 -4.04
C ILE A 40 -4.70 9.88 -5.07
N SER A 41 -3.54 10.30 -5.58
CA SER A 41 -3.45 11.23 -6.70
C SER A 41 -3.61 10.50 -8.03
N LEU A 42 -4.76 10.63 -8.69
CA LEU A 42 -4.98 10.01 -10.00
C LEU A 42 -4.01 10.54 -11.08
N GLU A 43 -3.70 11.84 -11.05
CA GLU A 43 -2.72 12.44 -11.98
C GLU A 43 -1.33 11.82 -11.81
N THR A 44 -0.90 11.61 -10.56
CA THR A 44 0.38 10.95 -10.28
C THR A 44 0.34 9.48 -10.65
N ALA A 45 -0.73 8.77 -10.27
CA ALA A 45 -0.92 7.37 -10.62
C ALA A 45 -0.87 7.15 -12.13
N GLN A 46 -1.51 8.03 -12.91
CA GLN A 46 -1.49 7.95 -14.36
C GLN A 46 -0.09 8.16 -14.95
N ARG A 47 0.67 9.13 -14.43
CA ARG A 47 2.05 9.38 -14.87
C ARG A 47 2.95 8.20 -14.55
N GLU A 48 2.92 7.72 -13.30
CA GLU A 48 3.78 6.61 -12.87
C GLU A 48 3.37 5.28 -13.52
N ALA A 49 2.08 5.07 -13.79
CA ALA A 49 1.62 3.91 -14.55
C ALA A 49 2.32 3.83 -15.92
N VAL A 50 2.38 4.96 -16.65
CA VAL A 50 3.06 5.02 -17.95
C VAL A 50 4.57 4.79 -17.80
N GLU A 51 5.21 5.41 -16.81
CA GLU A 51 6.66 5.28 -16.57
C GLU A 51 7.06 3.84 -16.19
N CYS A 52 6.22 3.14 -15.44
CA CYS A 52 6.47 1.77 -14.98
C CYS A 52 5.91 0.69 -15.92
N GLY A 53 5.21 1.06 -17.00
CA GLY A 53 4.59 0.10 -17.92
C GLY A 53 3.37 -0.63 -17.36
N PHE A 54 2.67 -0.01 -16.41
CA PHE A 54 1.43 -0.52 -15.80
C PHE A 54 0.20 0.19 -16.38
N SER A 55 -0.97 -0.44 -16.24
CA SER A 55 -2.25 0.24 -16.39
C SER A 55 -2.52 1.17 -15.20
N LEU A 56 -3.37 2.20 -15.39
CA LEU A 56 -3.79 3.07 -14.30
C LEU A 56 -4.41 2.29 -13.14
N GLU A 57 -5.24 1.28 -13.45
CA GLU A 57 -5.89 0.44 -12.46
C GLU A 57 -4.87 -0.32 -11.63
N GLU A 58 -3.83 -0.86 -12.26
CA GLU A 58 -2.75 -1.57 -11.55
C GLU A 58 -1.98 -0.64 -10.62
N MET A 59 -1.75 0.61 -11.03
CA MET A 59 -1.07 1.60 -10.19
C MET A 59 -1.96 2.03 -9.01
N ILE A 60 -3.27 2.16 -9.24
CA ILE A 60 -4.23 2.44 -8.17
C ILE A 60 -4.26 1.27 -7.17
N ASP A 61 -4.32 0.02 -7.63
CA ASP A 61 -4.25 -1.16 -6.77
C ASP A 61 -2.99 -1.14 -5.91
N PHE A 62 -1.84 -0.82 -6.50
CA PHE A 62 -0.57 -0.75 -5.80
C PHE A 62 -0.62 0.26 -4.65
N TYR A 63 -1.11 1.46 -4.91
CA TYR A 63 -1.24 2.50 -3.90
C TYR A 63 -2.32 2.18 -2.85
N LEU A 64 -3.40 1.49 -3.23
CA LEU A 64 -4.43 1.05 -2.29
C LEU A 64 -3.87 0.02 -1.30
N ILE A 65 -3.14 -0.99 -1.78
CA ILE A 65 -2.48 -1.98 -0.92
C ILE A 65 -1.50 -1.28 0.02
N HIS A 66 -0.64 -0.41 -0.52
CA HIS A 66 0.33 0.32 0.28
C HIS A 66 -0.36 1.21 1.32
N GLY A 67 -1.43 1.90 0.93
CA GLY A 67 -2.22 2.75 1.81
C GLY A 67 -2.89 1.96 2.93
N LEU A 68 -3.44 0.77 2.62
CA LEU A 68 -4.08 -0.12 3.57
C LEU A 68 -3.08 -0.69 4.58
N LEU A 69 -1.89 -1.10 4.12
CA LEU A 69 -0.85 -1.59 5.02
C LEU A 69 -0.40 -0.51 6.02
N ASN A 70 -0.27 0.74 5.56
CA ASN A 70 -0.01 1.86 6.46
C ASN A 70 -1.12 2.05 7.50
N LEU A 71 -2.40 1.89 7.13
CA LEU A 71 -3.51 1.96 8.09
C LEU A 71 -3.49 0.81 9.11
N LEU A 72 -2.93 -0.35 8.74
CA LEU A 72 -2.75 -1.51 9.62
C LEU A 72 -1.45 -1.42 10.47
N GLY A 73 -0.75 -0.29 10.46
CA GLY A 73 0.52 -0.10 11.18
C GLY A 73 1.71 -0.86 10.59
N CYS A 74 1.57 -1.37 9.37
CA CYS A 74 2.64 -2.01 8.62
C CYS A 74 3.26 -0.95 7.69
N TYR A 75 4.33 -0.32 8.14
CA TYR A 75 4.99 0.78 7.43
C TYR A 75 6.09 0.27 6.48
N SER A 76 6.45 1.08 5.48
CA SER A 76 7.42 0.71 4.42
C SER A 76 8.85 0.43 4.90
N ASP A 77 9.20 0.81 6.12
CA ASP A 77 10.49 0.54 6.76
C ASP A 77 10.57 -0.84 7.44
N ASN A 78 9.45 -1.57 7.52
CA ASN A 78 9.36 -2.90 8.08
C ASN A 78 9.49 -3.99 6.97
N PRO A 79 10.39 -4.98 7.09
CA PRO A 79 10.49 -6.11 6.15
C PRO A 79 9.17 -6.87 5.94
N GLU A 80 8.29 -6.88 6.95
CA GLU A 80 6.96 -7.48 6.85
C GLU A 80 6.05 -6.77 5.82
N HIS A 81 6.24 -5.46 5.64
CA HIS A 81 5.47 -4.66 4.68
C HIS A 81 5.70 -5.13 3.25
N GLU A 82 6.97 -5.33 2.86
CA GLU A 82 7.30 -5.80 1.52
C GLU A 82 6.74 -7.22 1.27
N ARG A 83 6.81 -8.09 2.28
CA ARG A 83 6.21 -9.43 2.22
C ARG A 83 4.70 -9.36 2.02
N LYS A 84 3.98 -8.53 2.79
CA LYS A 84 2.52 -8.38 2.68
C LYS A 84 2.10 -7.71 1.37
N MET A 85 2.83 -6.69 0.92
CA MET A 85 2.64 -6.06 -0.40
C MET A 85 2.67 -7.12 -1.50
N ARG A 86 3.72 -7.95 -1.54
CA ARG A 86 3.85 -9.03 -2.55
C ARG A 86 2.71 -10.04 -2.47
N GLN A 87 2.30 -10.43 -1.26
CA GLN A 87 1.20 -11.38 -1.07
C GLN A 87 -0.13 -10.82 -1.60
N LEU A 88 -0.50 -9.60 -1.19
CA LEU A 88 -1.76 -8.97 -1.61
C LEU A 88 -1.77 -8.65 -3.10
N TRP A 89 -0.63 -8.20 -3.64
CA TRP A 89 -0.48 -7.96 -5.08
C TRP A 89 -0.72 -9.24 -5.90
N ARG A 90 -0.18 -10.39 -5.45
CA ARG A 90 -0.42 -11.68 -6.12
C ARG A 90 -1.89 -12.08 -6.10
N VAL A 91 -2.57 -11.88 -4.96
CA VAL A 91 -4.02 -12.18 -4.84
C VAL A 91 -4.82 -11.35 -5.83
N LEU A 92 -4.58 -10.04 -5.91
CA LEU A 92 -5.29 -9.15 -6.85
C LEU A 92 -5.02 -9.52 -8.32
N LYS A 93 -3.78 -9.90 -8.64
CA LYS A 93 -3.41 -10.37 -9.99
C LYS A 93 -3.88 -11.78 -10.31
N HIS A 94 -4.65 -12.44 -9.43
CA HIS A 94 -5.09 -13.83 -9.58
C HIS A 94 -3.92 -14.79 -9.86
N GLN A 95 -2.73 -14.48 -9.34
CA GLN A 95 -1.52 -15.28 -9.51
C GLN A 95 -1.52 -16.37 -8.43
N PRO A 96 -1.63 -17.67 -8.78
CA PRO A 96 -1.72 -18.74 -7.78
C PRO A 96 -0.49 -18.79 -6.87
N TYR A 97 -0.73 -19.12 -5.60
CA TYR A 97 0.29 -19.40 -4.59
C TYR A 97 0.76 -20.85 -4.75
N TRP A 98 1.86 -21.06 -5.47
CA TRP A 98 2.63 -22.30 -5.39
C TRP A 98 4.00 -21.95 -4.80
N GLU A 99 4.34 -22.57 -3.67
CA GLU A 99 5.66 -22.49 -3.03
C GLU A 99 6.67 -23.26 -3.88
N GLU A 100 7.49 -22.56 -4.66
CA GLU A 100 8.62 -23.17 -5.39
C GLU A 100 9.87 -23.38 -4.51
N GLU A 101 9.72 -23.66 -3.21
CA GLU A 101 10.90 -23.79 -2.34
C GLU A 101 10.90 -24.93 -1.31
N GLN A 102 10.17 -26.04 -1.56
CA GLN A 102 10.39 -27.28 -0.80
C GLN A 102 10.26 -28.59 -1.62
N ASN A 103 10.94 -28.72 -2.76
CA ASN A 103 11.29 -30.07 -3.26
C ASN A 103 12.55 -30.08 -4.14
N GLY A 104 13.63 -29.51 -3.60
CA GLY A 104 14.97 -30.00 -3.90
C GLY A 104 15.33 -31.12 -2.92
N LYS A 105 15.50 -32.35 -3.42
CA LYS A 105 16.03 -33.58 -2.79
C LYS A 105 14.99 -34.55 -2.19
N VAL A 106 14.50 -35.49 -2.99
CA VAL A 106 14.87 -36.93 -2.89
C VAL A 106 14.80 -37.52 -4.30
N GLY A 107 15.95 -37.90 -4.84
CA GLY A 107 16.06 -38.40 -6.21
C GLY A 107 17.49 -38.82 -6.54
N SER A 108 18.02 -39.75 -5.76
CA SER A 108 19.12 -40.66 -6.10
C SER A 108 18.96 -41.92 -5.27
#